data_AF-A0A7W2YAG6-F1
#
_entry.id   AF-A0A7W2YAG6-F1
#
_cell.length_a   1.000
_cell.length_b   1.000
_cell.length_c   1.000
_cell.angle_alpha   90.00
_cell.angle_beta   90.00
_cell.angle_gamma   90.00
#
_symmetry.space_group_name_H-M   'P 1'
#
loop_
_entity.id
_entity.type
_entity.pdbx_description
1 polymer ?
#
loop_
_entity_poly.entity_id
_entity_poly.type
_entity_poly.pdbx_seq_one_letter_code
_entity_poly.pdbx_strand_id
1 'polypeptide(L)'
;MNKCGLIKQHLSQLNLQELLKYRLLLCPVEPNENIELDVIDLFKYPTRLETSYLDNWQKDILKALFHLLQREFETSCLLDREIEELLLTQTFSEKDKRTLSLFENFIISLQNSNVVSIHSLSHNKLDELIF
;
A
#
# COMPACT_ATOMS: atom_id res chain seq x y z
N MET A 1 2.22 -7.59 22.45
CA MET A 1 1.57 -7.24 21.17
C MET A 1 1.47 -8.51 20.35
N ASN A 2 0.32 -8.84 19.76
CA ASN A 2 0.22 -10.06 18.95
C ASN A 2 0.78 -9.83 17.54
N LYS A 3 1.16 -10.89 16.82
CA LYS A 3 1.68 -10.84 15.46
C LYS A 3 0.87 -9.95 14.50
N CYS A 4 -0.46 -10.04 14.55
CA CYS A 4 -1.33 -9.20 13.72
C CYS A 4 -1.15 -7.70 14.04
N GLY A 5 -1.03 -7.33 15.31
CA GLY A 5 -0.74 -5.96 15.73
C GLY A 5 0.64 -5.48 15.26
N LEU A 6 1.66 -6.33 15.32
CA LEU A 6 3.00 -6.01 14.82
C LEU A 6 3.01 -5.78 13.30
N ILE A 7 2.33 -6.64 12.52
CA ILE A 7 2.20 -6.45 11.07
C ILE A 7 1.46 -5.15 10.77
N LYS A 8 0.35 -4.86 11.46
CA LYS A 8 -0.38 -3.60 11.27
C LYS A 8 0.48 -2.37 11.56
N GLN A 9 1.30 -2.42 12.61
CA GLN A 9 2.24 -1.35 12.92
C GLN A 9 3.26 -1.16 11.79
N HIS A 10 3.87 -2.24 11.29
CA HIS A 10 4.78 -2.19 10.14
C HIS A 10 4.12 -1.54 8.92
N LEU A 11 2.92 -2.01 8.54
CA LEU A 11 2.20 -1.47 7.39
C LEU A 11 1.83 0.01 7.52
N SER A 12 1.61 0.51 8.74
CA SER A 12 1.32 1.93 8.98
C SER A 12 2.51 2.87 8.73
N GLN A 13 3.73 2.33 8.66
CA GLN A 13 4.96 3.08 8.41
C GLN A 13 5.32 3.14 6.92
N LEU A 14 4.69 2.32 6.09
CA LEU A 14 4.96 2.26 4.66
C LEU A 14 4.38 3.47 3.93
N ASN A 15 5.15 4.02 3.01
CA ASN A 15 4.61 4.96 2.03
C ASN A 15 3.82 4.21 0.93
N LEU A 16 3.07 4.96 0.12
CA LEU A 16 2.22 4.40 -0.95
C LEU A 16 2.99 3.53 -1.95
N GLN A 17 4.23 3.91 -2.30
CA GLN A 17 5.04 3.17 -3.25
C GLN A 17 5.54 1.86 -2.66
N GLU A 18 5.92 1.86 -1.38
CA GLU A 18 6.29 0.65 -0.63
C GLU A 18 5.08 -0.29 -0.50
N LEU A 19 3.91 0.26 -0.15
CA LEU A 19 2.68 -0.52 -0.04
C LEU A 19 2.33 -1.21 -1.37
N LEU A 20 2.42 -0.50 -2.50
CA LEU A 20 2.19 -1.09 -3.82
C LEU A 20 3.24 -2.17 -4.15
N LYS A 21 4.52 -1.95 -3.84
CA LYS A 21 5.57 -2.97 -4.02
C LYS A 21 5.25 -4.23 -3.22
N TYR A 22 4.83 -4.09 -1.97
CA TYR A 22 4.42 -5.21 -1.13
C TYR A 22 3.21 -5.92 -1.73
N ARG A 23 2.20 -5.18 -2.20
CA ARG A 23 0.99 -5.76 -2.82
C ARG A 23 1.33 -6.58 -4.07
N LEU A 24 2.29 -6.14 -4.87
CA LEU A 24 2.73 -6.84 -6.07
C LEU A 24 3.57 -8.09 -5.74
N LEU A 25 4.50 -8.00 -4.79
CA LEU A 25 5.40 -9.10 -4.44
C LEU A 25 4.73 -10.19 -3.60
N LEU A 26 3.86 -9.82 -2.66
CA LEU A 26 3.33 -10.73 -1.65
C LEU A 26 1.95 -11.30 -2.00
N CYS A 27 1.21 -10.63 -2.90
CA CYS A 27 -0.15 -11.01 -3.26
C CYS A 27 -0.34 -11.25 -4.80
N PRO A 28 0.52 -12.03 -5.48
CA PRO A 28 0.46 -12.15 -6.94
C PRO A 28 -0.72 -12.99 -7.49
N VAL A 29 -1.46 -13.72 -6.64
CA VAL A 29 -2.45 -14.75 -7.06
C VAL A 29 -3.89 -14.43 -6.62
N GLU A 30 -4.20 -13.20 -6.18
CA GLU A 30 -5.59 -12.81 -5.90
C GLU A 30 -6.41 -12.87 -7.22
N PRO A 31 -7.30 -13.86 -7.42
CA PRO A 31 -7.78 -14.26 -8.76
C PRO A 31 -8.71 -13.23 -9.42
N ASN A 32 -9.18 -12.24 -8.66
CA ASN A 32 -10.13 -11.23 -9.13
C ASN A 32 -9.54 -9.82 -9.23
N GLU A 33 -8.27 -9.63 -8.87
CA GLU A 33 -7.68 -8.29 -8.79
C GLU A 33 -6.58 -8.10 -9.83
N ASN A 34 -6.76 -7.09 -10.69
CA ASN A 34 -5.75 -6.66 -11.64
C ASN A 34 -5.24 -5.29 -11.23
N ILE A 35 -4.20 -5.28 -10.38
CA ILE A 35 -3.61 -4.06 -9.82
C ILE A 35 -3.22 -3.04 -10.91
N GLU A 36 -2.83 -3.51 -12.10
CA GLU A 36 -2.56 -2.64 -13.24
C GLU A 36 -3.80 -1.85 -13.68
N LEU A 37 -4.98 -2.48 -13.69
CA LEU A 37 -6.25 -1.79 -13.99
C LEU A 37 -6.64 -0.83 -12.86
N ASP A 38 -6.40 -1.18 -11.60
CA ASP A 38 -6.64 -0.28 -10.47
C ASP A 38 -5.79 0.98 -10.60
N VAL A 39 -4.51 0.83 -10.96
CA VAL A 39 -3.60 1.95 -11.21
C VAL A 39 -4.06 2.79 -12.41
N ILE A 40 -4.55 2.17 -13.49
CA ILE A 40 -5.11 2.90 -14.63
C ILE A 40 -6.37 3.68 -14.22
N ASP A 41 -7.24 3.09 -13.41
CA ASP A 41 -8.47 3.71 -12.92
C ASP A 41 -8.19 4.96 -12.06
N LEU A 42 -7.06 4.99 -11.34
CA LEU A 42 -6.63 6.16 -10.56
C LEU A 42 -6.41 7.42 -11.39
N PHE A 43 -5.99 7.30 -12.65
CA PHE A 43 -5.87 8.48 -13.53
C PHE A 43 -7.23 9.16 -13.76
N LYS A 44 -8.32 8.40 -13.71
CA LYS A 44 -9.68 8.91 -13.88
C LYS A 44 -10.34 9.27 -12.54
N TYR A 45 -10.03 8.51 -11.49
CA TYR A 45 -10.65 8.65 -10.17
C TYR A 45 -9.58 8.62 -9.06
N PRO A 46 -8.76 9.67 -8.92
CA PRO A 46 -7.63 9.69 -7.98
C PRO A 46 -8.04 9.49 -6.52
N THR A 47 -9.25 9.94 -6.14
CA THR A 47 -9.79 9.79 -4.78
C THR A 47 -10.01 8.32 -4.38
N ARG A 48 -10.08 7.38 -5.33
CA ARG A 48 -10.16 5.94 -5.04
C ARG A 48 -8.93 5.39 -4.36
N LEU A 49 -7.78 6.06 -4.51
CA LEU A 49 -6.55 5.68 -3.82
C LEU A 49 -6.77 5.67 -2.31
N GLU A 50 -7.29 6.78 -1.77
CA GLU A 50 -7.51 6.95 -0.34
C GLU A 50 -8.80 6.28 0.13
N THR A 51 -9.86 6.31 -0.69
CA THR A 51 -11.19 5.84 -0.27
C THR A 51 -11.43 4.34 -0.44
N SER A 52 -10.55 3.62 -1.15
CA SER A 52 -10.73 2.18 -1.39
C SER A 52 -9.43 1.39 -1.55
N TYR A 53 -8.52 1.81 -2.43
CA TYR A 53 -7.39 0.96 -2.81
C TYR A 53 -6.35 0.83 -1.68
N LEU A 54 -6.07 1.90 -0.94
CA LEU A 54 -5.16 1.85 0.21
C LEU A 54 -5.58 0.78 1.23
N ASP A 55 -6.83 0.83 1.67
CA ASP A 55 -7.37 -0.10 2.67
C ASP A 55 -7.38 -1.54 2.16
N ASN A 56 -7.75 -1.73 0.89
CA ASN A 56 -7.73 -3.06 0.26
C ASN A 56 -6.30 -3.61 0.19
N TRP A 57 -5.34 -2.82 -0.30
CA TRP A 57 -3.94 -3.24 -0.39
C TRP A 57 -3.37 -3.58 0.99
N GLN A 58 -3.60 -2.73 2.00
CA GLN A 58 -3.18 -3.01 3.37
C GLN A 58 -3.78 -4.30 3.91
N LYS A 59 -5.07 -4.53 3.68
CA LYS A 59 -5.78 -5.74 4.12
C LYS A 59 -5.19 -7.00 3.48
N ASP A 60 -4.88 -6.97 2.20
CA ASP A 60 -4.37 -8.14 1.50
C ASP A 60 -2.92 -8.42 1.85
N ILE A 61 -2.09 -7.38 1.97
CA ILE A 61 -0.71 -7.52 2.47
C ILE A 61 -0.73 -8.06 3.90
N LEU A 62 -1.62 -7.55 4.77
CA LEU A 62 -1.76 -8.05 6.14
C LEU A 62 -2.07 -9.55 6.15
N LYS A 63 -3.03 -10.00 5.33
CA LYS A 63 -3.34 -11.43 5.21
C LYS A 63 -2.14 -12.20 4.70
N ALA A 64 -1.49 -11.75 3.62
CA ALA A 64 -0.36 -12.45 3.03
C ALA A 64 0.79 -12.60 4.02
N LEU A 65 1.21 -11.52 4.67
CA LEU A 65 2.23 -11.54 5.72
C LEU A 65 1.82 -12.43 6.90
N PHE A 66 0.56 -12.40 7.31
CA PHE A 66 0.09 -13.28 8.38
C PHE A 66 0.22 -14.77 8.02
N HIS A 67 0.02 -15.15 6.76
CA HIS A 67 0.16 -16.55 6.32
C HIS A 67 1.62 -16.93 6.06
N LEU A 68 2.41 -16.03 5.47
CA LEU A 68 3.81 -16.27 5.12
C LEU A 68 4.71 -16.34 6.35
N LEU A 69 4.49 -15.48 7.34
CA LEU A 69 5.31 -15.40 8.55
C LEU A 69 4.81 -16.42 9.59
N GLN A 70 5.14 -17.71 9.47
CA GLN A 70 4.52 -18.77 10.28
C GLN A 70 4.81 -18.73 11.80
N ARG A 71 5.73 -17.88 12.26
CA ARG A 71 6.15 -17.78 13.67
C ARG A 71 5.55 -16.57 14.39
N GLU A 72 5.59 -16.60 15.72
CA GLU A 72 5.35 -15.43 16.57
C GLU A 72 6.62 -14.59 16.68
N PHE A 73 6.44 -13.30 16.96
CA PHE A 73 7.54 -12.33 17.06
C PHE A 73 7.47 -11.60 18.39
N GLU A 74 8.61 -11.50 19.07
CA GLU A 74 8.70 -10.83 20.37
C GLU A 74 8.80 -9.31 20.22
N THR A 75 9.33 -8.82 19.09
CA THR A 75 9.58 -7.40 18.82
C THR A 75 9.25 -7.04 17.37
N SER A 76 8.98 -5.75 17.11
CA SER A 76 8.77 -5.26 15.75
C SER A 76 10.02 -5.43 14.89
N CYS A 77 11.21 -5.11 15.42
CA CYS A 77 12.47 -5.23 14.68
C CYS A 77 12.74 -6.64 14.11
N LEU A 78 12.38 -7.70 14.85
CA LEU A 78 12.50 -9.07 14.34
C LEU A 78 11.49 -9.37 13.22
N LEU A 79 10.28 -8.81 13.31
CA LEU A 79 9.27 -8.91 12.27
C LEU A 79 9.69 -8.14 11.02
N ASP A 80 10.18 -6.92 11.17
CA ASP A 80 10.61 -6.06 10.07
C ASP A 80 11.74 -6.73 9.28
N ARG A 81 12.72 -7.33 9.98
CA ARG A 81 13.80 -8.11 9.35
C ARG A 81 13.27 -9.31 8.58
N GLU A 82 12.32 -10.05 9.14
CA GLU A 82 11.75 -11.21 8.44
C GLU A 82 10.98 -10.79 7.18
N ILE A 83 10.28 -9.65 7.24
CA ILE A 83 9.60 -9.08 6.07
C ILE A 83 10.63 -8.68 5.01
N GLU A 84 11.73 -8.03 5.40
CA GLU A 84 12.82 -7.69 4.47
C GLU A 84 13.41 -8.94 3.81
N GLU A 85 13.72 -9.97 4.61
CA GLU A 85 14.22 -11.26 4.11
C GLU A 85 13.22 -11.91 3.13
N LEU A 86 11.93 -11.91 3.47
CA LEU A 86 10.86 -12.42 2.61
C LEU A 86 10.82 -11.66 1.29
N LEU A 87 10.87 -10.33 1.31
CA LEU A 87 10.84 -9.50 0.10
C LEU A 87 12.07 -9.71 -0.80
N LEU A 88 13.26 -9.95 -0.21
CA LEU A 88 14.48 -10.24 -0.96
C LEU A 88 14.41 -11.57 -1.74
N THR A 89 13.58 -12.52 -1.29
CA THR A 89 13.35 -13.77 -2.01
C THR A 89 12.37 -13.66 -3.17
N GLN A 90 11.64 -12.54 -3.26
CA GLN A 90 10.66 -12.30 -4.32
C GLN A 90 11.28 -11.49 -5.47
N THR A 91 10.72 -11.66 -6.66
CA THR A 91 11.15 -10.91 -7.85
C THR A 91 9.95 -10.32 -8.57
N PHE A 92 10.11 -9.08 -9.04
CA PHE A 92 9.09 -8.43 -9.86
C PHE A 92 9.05 -9.06 -11.24
N SER A 93 7.85 -9.42 -11.68
CA SER A 93 7.57 -9.75 -13.08
C SER A 93 7.63 -8.49 -13.96
N GLU A 94 7.68 -8.67 -15.27
CA GLU A 94 7.58 -7.54 -16.22
C GLU A 94 6.25 -6.78 -16.08
N LYS A 95 5.17 -7.49 -15.74
CA LYS A 95 3.87 -6.86 -15.46
C LYS A 95 3.94 -5.96 -14.22
N ASP A 96 4.63 -6.41 -13.18
CA ASP A 96 4.76 -5.64 -11.93
C ASP A 96 5.59 -4.38 -12.17
N LYS A 97 6.71 -4.50 -12.89
CA LYS A 97 7.55 -3.35 -13.26
C LYS A 97 6.76 -2.32 -14.07
N ARG A 98 5.94 -2.77 -15.02
CA ARG A 98 5.04 -1.89 -15.78
C ARG A 98 4.02 -1.21 -14.88
N THR A 99 3.41 -1.95 -13.96
CA THR A 99 2.43 -1.43 -13.00
C THR A 99 3.06 -0.37 -12.08
N LEU A 100 4.27 -0.60 -11.58
CA LEU A 100 5.03 0.37 -10.79
C LEU A 100 5.31 1.65 -11.59
N SER A 101 5.74 1.52 -12.85
CA SER A 101 5.98 2.68 -13.73
C SER A 101 4.70 3.48 -14.00
N LEU A 102 3.56 2.80 -14.23
CA LEU A 102 2.26 3.47 -14.36
C LEU A 102 1.88 4.24 -13.10
N PHE A 103 2.09 3.64 -11.93
CA PHE A 103 1.79 4.29 -10.66
C PHE A 103 2.70 5.50 -10.39
N GLU A 104 3.99 5.39 -10.71
CA GLU A 104 4.92 6.52 -10.63
C GLU A 104 4.48 7.69 -11.53
N ASN A 105 4.08 7.39 -12.76
CA ASN A 105 3.51 8.40 -13.67
C ASN A 105 2.22 9.03 -13.11
N PHE A 106 1.38 8.24 -12.44
CA PHE A 106 0.19 8.76 -11.76
C PHE A 106 0.57 9.74 -10.65
N ILE A 107 1.52 9.38 -9.78
CA ILE A 107 1.98 10.25 -8.69
C ILE A 107 2.58 11.55 -9.24
N ILE A 108 3.43 11.46 -10.28
CA ILE A 108 4.00 12.63 -10.97
C ILE A 108 2.89 13.51 -11.57
N SER A 109 1.89 12.89 -12.21
CA SER A 109 0.73 13.60 -12.76
C SER A 109 -0.05 14.34 -11.67
N LEU A 110 -0.23 13.72 -10.49
CA LEU A 110 -0.93 14.33 -9.36
C LEU A 110 -0.16 15.55 -8.81
N GLN A 111 1.17 15.49 -8.79
CA GLN A 111 2.05 16.58 -8.32
C GLN A 111 2.13 17.74 -9.33
N ASN A 112 2.18 17.44 -10.64
CA ASN A 112 2.29 18.44 -11.70
C ASN A 112 0.95 19.11 -12.02
N SER A 113 -0.14 18.40 -11.78
CA SER A 113 -1.47 18.99 -11.83
C SER A 113 -1.68 19.81 -10.56
N ASN A 114 -1.40 21.11 -10.60
CA ASN A 114 -1.82 22.11 -9.58
C ASN A 114 -3.37 22.23 -9.48
N VAL A 115 -4.08 21.10 -9.49
CA VAL A 115 -5.53 20.94 -9.37
C VAL A 115 -5.84 20.02 -8.16
N VAL A 116 -4.97 19.98 -7.16
CA VAL A 116 -5.30 19.48 -5.81
C VAL A 116 -5.54 20.66 -4.85
N SER A 117 -6.06 21.78 -5.38
CA SER A 117 -6.64 22.88 -4.58
C SER A 117 -8.17 22.91 -4.62
N ILE A 118 -8.83 21.77 -4.88
CA ILE A 118 -10.31 21.70 -4.82
C ILE A 118 -10.82 20.76 -3.73
N HIS A 119 -10.01 19.81 -3.22
CA HIS A 119 -10.47 18.85 -2.18
C HIS A 119 -9.78 18.97 -0.82
N SER A 120 -8.67 19.69 -0.68
CA SER A 120 -8.09 20.03 0.64
C SER A 120 -8.92 21.04 1.44
N LEU A 121 -9.89 21.70 0.80
CA LEU A 121 -10.87 22.56 1.49
C LEU A 121 -12.02 21.79 2.15
N SER A 122 -12.15 20.48 1.92
CA SER A 122 -13.24 19.67 2.48
C SER A 122 -12.86 18.95 3.78
N HIS A 123 -11.58 18.84 4.12
CA HIS A 123 -11.11 18.13 5.32
C HIS A 123 -10.47 19.00 6.40
N ASN A 124 -10.26 20.31 6.17
CA ASN A 124 -9.85 21.26 7.21
C ASN A 124 -10.98 21.66 8.19
N LYS A 125 -11.94 20.77 8.46
CA LYS A 125 -13.03 21.00 9.43
C LYS A 125 -13.10 19.99 10.57
N LEU A 126 -12.03 19.23 10.81
CA LEU A 126 -11.91 18.36 12.00
C LEU A 126 -10.74 18.70 12.93
N ASP A 127 -9.97 19.76 12.64
CA ASP A 127 -8.96 20.31 13.55
C ASP A 127 -9.48 21.44 14.47
N GLU A 128 -10.80 21.67 14.51
CA GLU A 128 -11.45 22.49 15.54
C GLU A 128 -12.19 21.60 16.55
N LEU A 129 -11.47 20.70 17.21
CA LEU A 129 -11.89 20.18 18.51
C LEU A 129 -10.74 20.33 19.50
N ILE A 130 -10.76 21.48 20.17
CA ILE A 130 -10.02 21.77 21.39
C ILE A 130 -10.51 20.79 22.48
N PHE A 131 -9.58 20.06 23.08
CA PHE A 131 -9.67 19.62 24.48
C PHE A 131 -8.49 20.20 25.25
#